data_AF-A0A3D4MBY0-F1
#
_entry.id   AF-A0A3D4MBY0-F1
#
_cell.length_a   1.000
_cell.length_b   1.000
_cell.length_c   1.000
_cell.angle_alpha   90.00
_cell.angle_beta   90.00
_cell.angle_gamma   90.00
#
_symmetry.space_group_name_H-M   'P 1'
#
loop_
_entity.id
_entity.type
_entity.pdbx_description
1 polymer ?
#
loop_
_entity_poly.entity_id
_entity_poly.type
_entity_poly.pdbx_seq_one_letter_code
_entity_poly.pdbx_strand_id
1 'polypeptide(L)'
;MATQDPQAEKPAHAETSRFFDFADASRRALENFPQLRTSTIFVNTAAPEQKIGGWQAKLAAFLGAHALERRARIAQAEQQDSSYAFQKERPFGMRSLIYKPDDHFVESLSSSVPRAQAQSFAFHHELGHLVVKDAHGPMPKGKPYPENAADGFATLAHLQDNKHDVLLPLVNSWARAYRFVASGVPVHMSATSIEAIVADNLQGKPQAQGSLAQQAEAYAHAHAPDDETIHNARYIYGRFRGRGELFPIGEDTQKKLIRFAETALATEDRFAFQVGLTIFRPLLHPEGVEINGVTLRLDAQTRQDMTDRFESRAAAFGIQSLIAEWRQNVDSLCEKQPAGQSAPVAKPFKLTIS
;
A
#
# COMPACT_ATOMS: atom_id res chain seq x y z
N MET A 1 -50.94 20.49 3.03
CA MET A 1 -50.27 19.20 3.29
C MET A 1 -48.92 19.24 2.60
N ALA A 2 -47.87 19.57 3.35
CA ALA A 2 -46.50 19.57 2.86
C ALA A 2 -45.87 18.23 3.25
N THR A 3 -45.51 17.43 2.25
CA THR A 3 -44.74 16.20 2.41
C THR A 3 -43.31 16.57 2.75
N GLN A 4 -42.88 16.25 3.97
CA GLN A 4 -41.48 16.35 4.39
C GLN A 4 -40.70 15.24 3.69
N ASP A 5 -39.72 15.62 2.87
CA ASP A 5 -38.69 14.71 2.39
C ASP A 5 -37.93 14.11 3.59
N PRO A 6 -37.64 12.81 3.59
CA PRO A 6 -36.80 12.22 4.62
C PRO A 6 -35.38 12.78 4.45
N GLN A 7 -34.95 13.59 5.42
CA GLN A 7 -33.55 13.96 5.56
C GLN A 7 -32.73 12.67 5.56
N ALA A 8 -31.87 12.53 4.56
CA ALA A 8 -30.86 11.51 4.53
C ALA A 8 -30.03 11.63 5.81
N GLU A 9 -30.23 10.69 6.74
CA GLU A 9 -29.39 10.54 7.92
C GLU A 9 -27.94 10.41 7.42
N LYS A 10 -27.10 11.35 7.85
CA LYS A 10 -25.65 11.25 7.68
C LYS A 10 -25.20 9.90 8.23
N PRO A 11 -24.36 9.12 7.52
CA PRO A 11 -23.85 7.87 8.04
C PRO A 11 -23.16 8.13 9.38
N ALA A 12 -23.55 7.37 10.40
CA ALA A 12 -22.88 7.35 11.69
C ALA A 12 -21.37 7.19 11.44
N HIS A 13 -20.59 8.12 11.98
CA HIS A 13 -19.14 8.03 12.02
C HIS A 13 -18.76 6.63 12.50
N ALA A 14 -18.10 5.83 11.65
CA ALA A 14 -17.37 4.68 12.12
C ALA A 14 -16.36 5.22 13.13
N GLU A 15 -16.59 4.97 14.42
CA GLU A 15 -15.58 5.17 15.44
C GLU A 15 -14.37 4.34 15.03
N THR A 16 -13.40 5.00 14.40
CA THR A 16 -12.10 4.40 14.10
C THR A 16 -11.50 4.05 15.45
N SER A 17 -11.59 2.77 15.84
CA SER A 17 -10.89 2.26 17.02
C SER A 17 -9.46 2.78 17.00
N ARG A 18 -9.01 3.40 18.09
CA ARG A 18 -7.61 3.87 18.23
C ARG A 18 -6.59 2.75 18.09
N PHE A 19 -7.04 1.49 18.17
CA PHE A 19 -6.21 0.30 18.15
C PHE A 19 -6.71 -0.70 17.13
N PHE A 20 -5.80 -1.27 16.33
CA PHE A 20 -6.09 -2.44 15.53
C PHE A 20 -6.18 -3.68 16.43
N ASP A 21 -7.30 -4.40 16.37
CA ASP A 21 -7.48 -5.67 17.09
C ASP A 21 -7.06 -6.84 16.20
N PHE A 22 -5.83 -7.31 16.40
CA PHE A 22 -5.29 -8.47 15.69
C PHE A 22 -6.11 -9.75 15.93
N ALA A 23 -6.70 -9.90 17.10
CA ALA A 23 -7.45 -11.10 17.44
C ALA A 23 -8.79 -11.15 16.72
N ASP A 24 -9.48 -10.01 16.66
CA ASP A 24 -10.69 -9.87 15.87
C ASP A 24 -10.41 -10.05 14.37
N ALA A 25 -9.38 -9.38 13.84
CA ALA A 25 -8.97 -9.50 12.44
C ALA A 25 -8.64 -10.95 12.05
N SER A 26 -7.92 -11.68 12.91
CA SER A 26 -7.61 -13.09 12.72
C SER A 26 -8.87 -13.98 12.71
N ARG A 27 -9.85 -13.71 13.59
CA ARG A 27 -11.12 -14.45 13.61
C ARG A 27 -11.94 -14.20 12.34
N ARG A 28 -12.07 -12.94 11.92
CA ARG A 28 -12.73 -12.58 10.65
C ARG A 28 -12.04 -13.22 9.45
N ALA A 29 -10.71 -13.27 9.43
CA ALA A 29 -9.98 -13.96 8.37
C ALA A 29 -10.33 -15.46 8.32
N LEU A 30 -10.44 -16.13 9.47
CA LEU A 30 -10.86 -17.52 9.55
C LEU A 30 -12.34 -17.73 9.16
N GLU A 31 -13.19 -16.73 9.36
CA GLU A 31 -14.59 -16.73 8.92
C GLU A 31 -14.72 -16.58 7.41
N ASN A 32 -14.04 -15.59 6.86
CA ASN A 32 -14.07 -15.25 5.44
C ASN A 32 -13.32 -16.26 4.56
N PHE A 33 -12.32 -16.95 5.12
CA PHE A 33 -11.49 -17.93 4.42
C PHE A 33 -11.44 -19.27 5.19
N PRO A 34 -12.50 -20.10 5.09
CA PRO A 34 -12.61 -21.36 5.83
C PRO A 34 -11.43 -22.31 5.64
N GLN A 35 -10.76 -22.27 4.49
CA GLN A 35 -9.55 -23.06 4.20
C GLN A 35 -8.39 -22.76 5.16
N LEU A 36 -8.35 -21.59 5.80
CA LEU A 36 -7.32 -21.24 6.78
C LEU A 36 -7.52 -21.93 8.13
N ARG A 37 -8.75 -22.36 8.45
CA ARG A 37 -9.09 -22.92 9.78
C ARG A 37 -8.28 -24.16 10.11
N THR A 38 -7.99 -25.01 9.14
CA THR A 38 -7.31 -26.29 9.38
C THR A 38 -5.79 -26.18 9.29
N SER A 39 -5.26 -25.19 8.56
CA SER A 39 -3.85 -25.14 8.20
C SER A 39 -3.10 -23.88 8.61
N THR A 40 -3.75 -22.86 9.18
CA THR A 40 -3.12 -21.56 9.44
C THR A 40 -3.06 -21.23 10.93
N ILE A 41 -1.94 -20.65 11.37
CA ILE A 41 -1.78 -20.03 12.69
C ILE A 41 -1.43 -18.55 12.53
N PHE A 42 -2.18 -17.71 13.21
CA PHE A 42 -1.93 -16.28 13.36
C PHE A 42 -1.19 -16.04 14.67
N VAL A 43 -0.09 -15.29 14.61
CA VAL A 43 0.76 -14.96 15.75
C VAL A 43 1.07 -13.47 15.73
N ASN A 44 0.82 -12.79 16.84
CA ASN A 44 1.29 -11.42 17.07
C ASN A 44 2.63 -11.48 17.84
N THR A 45 3.67 -10.82 17.35
CA THR A 45 4.99 -10.80 18.03
C THR A 45 4.95 -10.11 19.39
N ALA A 46 4.00 -9.20 19.64
CA ALA A 46 3.83 -8.54 20.94
C ALA A 46 3.18 -9.45 22.00
N ALA A 47 2.50 -10.52 21.59
CA ALA A 47 1.86 -11.50 22.46
C ALA A 47 1.94 -12.91 21.83
N PRO A 48 3.15 -13.47 21.65
CA PRO A 48 3.40 -14.67 20.85
C PRO A 48 2.79 -15.95 21.45
N GLU A 49 2.43 -15.93 22.73
CA GLU A 49 1.67 -16.97 23.42
C GLU A 49 0.19 -17.01 22.98
N GLN A 50 -0.38 -15.87 22.57
CA GLN A 50 -1.78 -15.76 22.13
C GLN A 50 -1.90 -16.17 20.66
N LYS A 51 -2.19 -17.47 20.44
CA LYS A 51 -2.27 -18.08 19.10
C LYS A 51 -3.71 -18.22 18.64
N ILE A 52 -3.99 -17.73 17.45
CA ILE A 52 -5.32 -17.79 16.83
C ILE A 52 -5.24 -18.66 15.58
N GLY A 53 -6.22 -19.54 15.37
CA GLY A 53 -6.15 -20.61 14.37
C GLY A 53 -6.80 -21.89 14.86
N GLY A 54 -7.16 -22.79 13.95
CA GLY A 54 -7.88 -24.01 14.32
C GLY A 54 -7.04 -25.01 15.10
N TRP A 55 -7.73 -25.86 15.84
CA TRP A 55 -7.14 -26.85 16.73
C TRP A 55 -6.18 -27.81 16.02
N GLN A 56 -6.40 -28.12 14.72
CA GLN A 56 -5.51 -28.98 13.93
C GLN A 56 -4.16 -28.32 13.61
N ALA A 57 -4.15 -27.03 13.26
CA ALA A 57 -2.91 -26.29 13.08
C ALA A 57 -2.18 -26.16 14.42
N LYS A 58 -2.90 -25.85 15.51
CA LYS A 58 -2.35 -25.83 16.88
C LYS A 58 -1.78 -27.19 17.30
N LEU A 59 -2.45 -28.29 16.95
CA LEU A 59 -2.05 -29.66 17.24
C LEU A 59 -0.84 -30.09 16.40
N ALA A 60 -0.81 -29.81 15.09
CA ALA A 60 0.35 -30.07 14.23
C ALA A 60 1.58 -29.22 14.62
N ALA A 61 1.35 -27.98 15.04
CA ALA A 61 2.37 -27.10 15.61
C ALA A 61 2.90 -27.54 16.97
N PHE A 62 2.10 -28.28 17.74
CA PHE A 62 2.43 -28.83 19.04
C PHE A 62 3.13 -30.19 18.92
N LEU A 63 2.72 -31.03 17.97
CA LEU A 63 3.24 -32.39 17.75
C LEU A 63 4.49 -32.46 16.84
N GLY A 64 4.92 -31.36 16.21
CA GLY A 64 6.04 -31.37 15.25
C GLY A 64 7.16 -30.36 15.53
N ALA A 65 8.26 -30.45 14.76
CA ALA A 65 9.42 -29.52 14.77
C ALA A 65 9.07 -28.05 14.48
N HIS A 66 7.80 -27.78 14.15
CA HIS A 66 7.25 -26.47 13.83
C HIS A 66 7.25 -25.48 14.99
N ALA A 67 7.36 -25.92 16.25
CA ALA A 67 7.59 -25.01 17.37
C ALA A 67 8.95 -24.30 17.32
N LEU A 68 9.99 -25.01 16.89
CA LEU A 68 11.32 -24.45 16.69
C LEU A 68 11.37 -23.60 15.43
N GLU A 69 10.82 -24.08 14.31
CA GLU A 69 10.70 -23.28 13.07
C GLU A 69 9.95 -21.97 13.35
N ARG A 70 8.85 -22.00 14.10
CA ARG A 70 8.09 -20.79 14.45
C ARG A 70 8.87 -19.83 15.34
N ARG A 71 9.60 -20.30 16.36
CA ARG A 71 10.46 -19.42 17.16
C ARG A 71 11.51 -18.75 16.27
N ALA A 72 12.08 -19.50 15.33
CA ALA A 72 12.99 -18.93 14.34
C ALA A 72 12.29 -17.91 13.42
N ARG A 73 11.02 -18.12 13.06
CA ARG A 73 10.24 -17.13 12.28
C ARG A 73 9.89 -15.87 13.06
N ILE A 74 9.54 -15.99 14.35
CA ILE A 74 9.32 -14.81 15.22
C ILE A 74 10.63 -14.02 15.34
N ALA A 75 11.73 -14.71 15.63
CA ALA A 75 13.06 -14.08 15.68
C ALA A 75 13.46 -13.47 14.33
N GLN A 76 13.09 -14.10 13.20
CA GLN A 76 13.31 -13.55 11.87
C GLN A 76 12.48 -12.28 11.65
N ALA A 77 11.19 -12.26 12.02
CA ALA A 77 10.34 -11.08 11.91
C ALA A 77 10.84 -9.93 12.79
N GLU A 78 11.34 -10.24 13.99
CA GLU A 78 12.01 -9.28 14.87
C GLU A 78 13.31 -8.76 14.25
N GLN A 79 14.14 -9.63 13.68
CA GLN A 79 15.40 -9.28 13.04
C GLN A 79 15.21 -8.48 11.75
N GLN A 80 14.21 -8.82 10.94
CA GLN A 80 13.91 -8.17 9.66
C GLN A 80 13.00 -6.95 9.81
N ASP A 81 12.48 -6.72 11.03
CA ASP A 81 11.55 -5.64 11.34
C ASP A 81 10.35 -5.59 10.36
N SER A 82 9.73 -6.77 10.15
CA SER A 82 8.66 -6.97 9.17
C SER A 82 7.68 -8.04 9.61
N SER A 83 6.38 -7.81 9.37
CA SER A 83 5.39 -8.88 9.30
C SER A 83 5.71 -9.84 8.14
N TYR A 84 5.23 -11.08 8.22
CA TYR A 84 5.49 -12.10 7.20
C TYR A 84 4.48 -13.25 7.20
N ALA A 85 4.01 -13.60 6.01
CA ALA A 85 3.26 -14.81 5.72
C ALA A 85 4.16 -15.95 5.20
N PHE A 86 4.00 -17.13 5.79
CA PHE A 86 4.74 -18.35 5.43
C PHE A 86 3.78 -19.47 5.06
N GLN A 87 4.12 -20.24 4.03
CA GLN A 87 3.45 -21.48 3.63
C GLN A 87 4.50 -22.53 3.23
N LYS A 88 4.57 -23.62 4.00
CA LYS A 88 5.41 -24.77 3.65
C LYS A 88 4.72 -25.60 2.55
N GLU A 89 5.46 -26.05 1.54
CA GLU A 89 4.93 -27.02 0.57
C GLU A 89 4.72 -28.41 1.24
N ARG A 90 3.85 -29.22 0.62
CA ARG A 90 3.26 -30.50 1.10
C ARG A 90 4.24 -31.49 1.81
N PRO A 91 3.74 -32.43 2.66
CA PRO A 91 2.34 -32.88 2.77
C PRO A 91 1.53 -32.37 3.97
N PHE A 92 2.15 -31.70 4.95
CA PHE A 92 1.45 -31.14 6.12
C PHE A 92 1.60 -29.62 6.22
N GLY A 93 1.69 -28.95 5.07
CA GLY A 93 2.11 -27.55 4.95
C GLY A 93 1.30 -26.57 5.80
N MET A 94 1.71 -26.37 7.05
CA MET A 94 1.16 -25.33 7.89
C MET A 94 1.53 -23.97 7.31
N ARG A 95 0.55 -23.09 7.34
CA ARG A 95 0.66 -21.68 7.02
C ARG A 95 0.77 -20.89 8.32
N SER A 96 1.53 -19.82 8.31
CA SER A 96 1.55 -18.89 9.44
C SER A 96 1.56 -17.45 8.96
N LEU A 97 0.80 -16.61 9.65
CA LEU A 97 0.92 -15.16 9.56
C LEU A 97 1.57 -14.70 10.85
N ILE A 98 2.81 -14.21 10.74
CA ILE A 98 3.54 -13.58 11.85
C ILE A 98 3.35 -12.07 11.67
N TYR A 99 2.61 -11.46 12.58
CA TYR A 99 2.30 -10.04 12.55
C TYR A 99 3.17 -9.29 13.56
N LYS A 100 3.88 -8.27 13.09
CA LYS A 100 4.64 -7.34 13.92
C LYS A 100 3.94 -5.97 13.90
N PRO A 101 3.35 -5.52 15.03
CA PRO A 101 2.51 -4.32 15.07
C PRO A 101 3.27 -2.99 14.92
N ASP A 102 4.58 -3.04 15.03
CA ASP A 102 5.54 -1.94 14.95
C ASP A 102 6.58 -2.20 13.86
N ASP A 103 6.19 -2.90 12.79
CA ASP A 103 7.11 -3.13 11.68
C ASP A 103 7.41 -1.87 10.88
N HIS A 104 8.54 -1.89 10.15
CA HIS A 104 9.00 -0.76 9.35
C HIS A 104 7.98 -0.29 8.30
N PHE A 105 7.12 -1.18 7.82
CA PHE A 105 6.10 -0.84 6.85
C PHE A 105 4.96 -0.05 7.51
N VAL A 106 4.45 -0.51 8.66
CA VAL A 106 3.46 0.21 9.47
C VAL A 106 3.97 1.58 9.85
N GLU A 107 5.22 1.69 10.33
CA GLU A 107 5.81 2.99 10.68
C GLU A 107 5.84 3.94 9.48
N SER A 108 6.23 3.43 8.30
CA SER A 108 6.32 4.25 7.07
C SER A 108 4.98 4.85 6.65
N LEU A 109 3.88 4.12 6.83
CA LEU A 109 2.54 4.60 6.51
C LEU A 109 1.96 5.50 7.61
N SER A 110 2.24 5.17 8.88
CA SER A 110 1.62 5.84 10.03
C SER A 110 2.02 7.31 10.22
N SER A 111 3.01 7.81 9.47
CA SER A 111 3.32 9.23 9.40
C SER A 111 2.27 10.05 8.64
N SER A 112 1.51 9.39 7.74
CA SER A 112 0.50 10.01 6.88
C SER A 112 -0.94 9.64 7.27
N VAL A 113 -1.14 8.47 7.88
CA VAL A 113 -2.47 7.90 8.16
C VAL A 113 -2.57 7.39 9.60
N PRO A 114 -3.78 7.24 10.17
CA PRO A 114 -3.95 6.63 11.49
C PRO A 114 -3.28 5.27 11.59
N ARG A 115 -2.47 5.07 12.64
CA ARG A 115 -1.69 3.85 12.85
C ARG A 115 -2.53 2.56 12.77
N ALA A 116 -3.74 2.57 13.34
CA ALA A 116 -4.63 1.41 13.30
C ALA A 116 -5.03 1.01 11.86
N GLN A 117 -5.17 1.99 10.95
CA GLN A 117 -5.42 1.70 9.54
C GLN A 117 -4.18 1.10 8.85
N ALA A 118 -2.99 1.66 9.12
CA ALA A 118 -1.73 1.12 8.60
C ALA A 118 -1.49 -0.34 9.06
N GLN A 119 -1.75 -0.61 10.34
CA GLN A 119 -1.70 -1.94 10.94
C GLN A 119 -2.69 -2.92 10.29
N SER A 120 -3.94 -2.48 10.10
CA SER A 120 -4.96 -3.27 9.38
C SER A 120 -4.51 -3.57 7.95
N PHE A 121 -3.97 -2.59 7.25
CA PHE A 121 -3.49 -2.78 5.87
C PHE A 121 -2.32 -3.77 5.79
N ALA A 122 -1.34 -3.67 6.69
CA ALA A 122 -0.23 -4.62 6.80
C ALA A 122 -0.72 -6.04 7.08
N PHE A 123 -1.67 -6.21 8.00
CA PHE A 123 -2.29 -7.52 8.25
C PHE A 123 -2.97 -8.07 6.99
N HIS A 124 -3.73 -7.25 6.26
CA HIS A 124 -4.40 -7.71 5.05
C HIS A 124 -3.42 -8.01 3.91
N HIS A 125 -2.29 -7.29 3.81
CA HIS A 125 -1.22 -7.60 2.86
C HIS A 125 -0.70 -9.02 3.10
N GLU A 126 -0.32 -9.35 4.34
CA GLU A 126 0.15 -10.69 4.69
C GLU A 126 -0.94 -11.76 4.54
N LEU A 127 -2.20 -11.43 4.87
CA LEU A 127 -3.32 -12.33 4.62
C LEU A 127 -3.48 -12.60 3.11
N GLY A 128 -3.26 -11.60 2.26
CA GLY A 128 -3.27 -11.69 0.80
C GLY A 128 -2.34 -12.79 0.28
N HIS A 129 -1.10 -12.87 0.81
CA HIS A 129 -0.18 -13.96 0.49
C HIS A 129 -0.73 -15.36 0.83
N LEU A 130 -1.61 -15.47 1.83
CA LEU A 130 -2.18 -16.76 2.25
C LEU A 130 -3.45 -17.15 1.51
N VAL A 131 -4.21 -16.19 0.98
CA VAL A 131 -5.56 -16.42 0.44
C VAL A 131 -5.68 -16.20 -1.05
N VAL A 132 -4.84 -15.35 -1.64
CA VAL A 132 -4.80 -15.13 -3.09
C VAL A 132 -3.99 -16.24 -3.74
N LYS A 133 -4.52 -16.78 -4.83
CA LYS A 133 -3.88 -17.89 -5.54
C LYS A 133 -2.52 -17.46 -6.07
N ASP A 134 -1.53 -18.32 -5.87
CA ASP A 134 -0.13 -18.12 -6.28
C ASP A 134 0.53 -16.86 -5.71
N ALA A 135 -0.08 -16.22 -4.70
CA ALA A 135 0.45 -15.04 -4.03
C ALA A 135 1.49 -15.39 -2.94
N HIS A 136 1.90 -16.64 -2.84
CA HIS A 136 2.98 -17.09 -1.96
C HIS A 136 4.03 -17.86 -2.76
N GLY A 137 5.30 -17.60 -2.48
CA GLY A 137 6.42 -18.32 -3.08
C GLY A 137 7.24 -17.45 -4.06
N PRO A 138 8.21 -18.04 -4.76
CA PRO A 138 9.07 -17.29 -5.68
C PRO A 138 8.26 -16.68 -6.82
N MET A 139 8.68 -15.51 -7.31
CA MET A 139 8.07 -14.79 -8.43
C MET A 139 7.83 -15.74 -9.62
N PRO A 140 6.57 -16.09 -9.95
CA PRO A 140 6.29 -16.93 -11.11
C PRO A 140 6.72 -16.16 -12.37
N LYS A 141 7.75 -16.64 -13.07
CA LYS A 141 8.25 -16.05 -14.33
C LYS A 141 8.75 -14.60 -14.19
N GLY A 142 9.41 -14.24 -13.09
CA GLY A 142 10.04 -12.92 -12.91
C GLY A 142 9.07 -11.76 -12.59
N LYS A 143 7.76 -11.99 -12.74
CA LYS A 143 6.74 -10.99 -12.40
C LYS A 143 6.62 -10.80 -10.88
N PRO A 144 6.46 -9.57 -10.38
CA PRO A 144 6.21 -9.27 -8.97
C PRO A 144 4.73 -9.54 -8.61
N TYR A 145 4.17 -10.61 -9.18
CA TYR A 145 2.78 -11.02 -9.01
C TYR A 145 2.41 -11.24 -7.54
N PRO A 146 3.22 -11.97 -6.71
CA PRO A 146 2.85 -12.21 -5.32
C PRO A 146 2.60 -10.93 -4.50
N GLU A 147 3.46 -9.92 -4.67
CA GLU A 147 3.34 -8.63 -3.98
C GLU A 147 2.17 -7.80 -4.54
N ASN A 148 1.97 -7.82 -5.86
CA ASN A 148 0.83 -7.14 -6.49
C ASN A 148 -0.51 -7.73 -6.00
N ALA A 149 -0.57 -9.05 -5.86
CA ALA A 149 -1.74 -9.76 -5.33
C ALA A 149 -1.99 -9.41 -3.86
N ALA A 150 -0.94 -9.39 -3.03
CA ALA A 150 -1.04 -9.05 -1.61
C ALA A 150 -1.43 -7.58 -1.37
N ASP A 151 -0.74 -6.62 -2.00
CA ASP A 151 -1.08 -5.19 -1.92
C ASP A 151 -2.45 -4.89 -2.55
N GLY A 152 -2.82 -5.59 -3.62
CA GLY A 152 -4.14 -5.49 -4.23
C GLY A 152 -5.24 -5.97 -3.30
N PHE A 153 -5.03 -7.11 -2.62
CA PHE A 153 -5.96 -7.62 -1.62
C PHE A 153 -6.13 -6.65 -0.45
N ALA A 154 -5.03 -6.12 0.10
CA ALA A 154 -5.07 -5.12 1.17
C ALA A 154 -5.82 -3.85 0.75
N THR A 155 -5.61 -3.40 -0.48
CA THR A 155 -6.30 -2.24 -1.06
C THR A 155 -7.80 -2.48 -1.18
N LEU A 156 -8.20 -3.62 -1.73
CA LEU A 156 -9.62 -3.98 -1.88
C LEU A 156 -10.32 -4.14 -0.52
N ALA A 157 -9.67 -4.78 0.45
CA ALA A 157 -10.20 -4.90 1.81
C ALA A 157 -10.38 -3.52 2.47
N HIS A 158 -9.38 -2.64 2.36
CA HIS A 158 -9.46 -1.28 2.89
C HIS A 158 -10.62 -0.49 2.29
N LEU A 159 -10.78 -0.52 0.95
CA LEU A 159 -11.84 0.20 0.25
C LEU A 159 -13.23 -0.44 0.44
N GLN A 160 -13.32 -1.73 0.73
CA GLN A 160 -14.60 -2.34 1.11
C GLN A 160 -15.13 -1.74 2.42
N ASP A 161 -14.24 -1.57 3.40
CA ASP A 161 -14.59 -1.03 4.72
C ASP A 161 -14.63 0.51 4.74
N ASN A 162 -13.85 1.16 3.88
CA ASN A 162 -13.63 2.62 3.85
C ASN A 162 -13.73 3.16 2.41
N LYS A 163 -14.88 2.98 1.75
CA LYS A 163 -15.10 3.25 0.32
C LYS A 163 -14.50 4.54 -0.27
N HIS A 164 -14.45 5.61 0.52
CA HIS A 164 -13.97 6.92 0.10
C HIS A 164 -12.56 7.26 0.61
N ASP A 165 -11.97 6.41 1.46
CA ASP A 165 -10.62 6.59 1.98
C ASP A 165 -9.62 5.94 1.01
N VAL A 166 -9.20 6.68 -0.01
CA VAL A 166 -8.20 6.19 -0.98
C VAL A 166 -6.78 6.59 -0.61
N LEU A 167 -6.60 7.40 0.44
CA LEU A 167 -5.31 7.96 0.80
C LEU A 167 -4.31 6.88 1.20
N LEU A 168 -4.69 5.99 2.11
CA LEU A 168 -3.78 4.95 2.59
C LEU A 168 -3.27 4.09 1.42
N PRO A 169 -4.11 3.56 0.52
CA PRO A 169 -3.66 2.92 -0.71
C PRO A 169 -2.68 3.77 -1.52
N LEU A 170 -2.98 5.06 -1.73
CA LEU A 170 -2.12 5.94 -2.53
C LEU A 170 -0.76 6.23 -1.87
N VAL A 171 -0.71 6.34 -0.53
CA VAL A 171 0.54 6.46 0.23
C VAL A 171 1.37 5.19 0.10
N ASN A 172 0.74 4.01 0.21
CA ASN A 172 1.43 2.73 -0.02
C ASN A 172 1.96 2.63 -1.46
N SER A 173 1.14 2.98 -2.46
CA SER A 173 1.57 3.02 -3.86
C SER A 173 2.80 3.91 -4.06
N TRP A 174 2.80 5.10 -3.46
CA TRP A 174 3.96 5.98 -3.46
C TRP A 174 5.18 5.34 -2.82
N ALA A 175 5.06 4.75 -1.63
CA ALA A 175 6.17 4.13 -0.93
C ALA A 175 6.77 2.96 -1.75
N ARG A 176 5.91 2.15 -2.38
CA ARG A 176 6.28 1.03 -3.25
C ARG A 176 7.01 1.50 -4.51
N ALA A 177 6.47 2.50 -5.21
CA ALA A 177 7.13 3.10 -6.37
C ALA A 177 8.50 3.71 -6.01
N TYR A 178 8.54 4.45 -4.90
CA TYR A 178 9.77 5.09 -4.42
C TYR A 178 10.85 4.05 -4.06
N ARG A 179 10.49 2.98 -3.32
CA ARG A 179 11.41 1.87 -3.01
C ARG A 179 11.90 1.15 -4.26
N PHE A 180 11.05 0.95 -5.27
CA PHE A 180 11.47 0.39 -6.55
C PHE A 180 12.53 1.28 -7.22
N VAL A 181 12.32 2.59 -7.32
CA VAL A 181 13.31 3.50 -7.92
C VAL A 181 14.59 3.56 -7.07
N ALA A 182 14.47 3.56 -5.75
CA ALA A 182 15.61 3.60 -4.83
C ALA A 182 16.53 2.38 -4.98
N SER A 183 15.94 1.19 -4.94
CA SER A 183 16.65 -0.09 -4.81
C SER A 183 16.82 -0.81 -6.14
N GLY A 184 15.95 -0.54 -7.11
CA GLY A 184 15.79 -1.31 -8.32
C GLY A 184 15.17 -2.69 -8.12
N VAL A 185 14.66 -3.05 -6.93
CA VAL A 185 14.14 -4.40 -6.64
C VAL A 185 12.70 -4.53 -7.17
N PRO A 186 12.37 -5.53 -8.04
CA PRO A 186 11.09 -5.59 -8.74
C PRO A 186 9.89 -5.87 -7.83
N VAL A 187 10.12 -6.52 -6.70
CA VAL A 187 9.06 -6.88 -5.74
C VAL A 187 8.31 -5.66 -5.21
N HIS A 188 8.92 -4.46 -5.25
CA HIS A 188 8.27 -3.21 -4.87
C HIS A 188 7.38 -2.61 -5.98
N MET A 189 7.26 -3.23 -7.15
CA MET A 189 6.39 -2.75 -8.23
C MET A 189 4.93 -3.21 -8.06
N SER A 190 4.33 -2.91 -6.91
CA SER A 190 2.90 -3.15 -6.65
C SER A 190 2.04 -1.91 -6.84
N ALA A 191 2.67 -0.73 -7.01
CA ALA A 191 2.00 0.55 -7.22
C ALA A 191 0.95 0.54 -8.35
N THR A 192 1.19 -0.22 -9.43
CA THR A 192 0.27 -0.30 -10.57
C THR A 192 -1.04 -0.99 -10.23
N SER A 193 -1.00 -2.12 -9.52
CA SER A 193 -2.22 -2.80 -9.08
C SER A 193 -3.00 -1.96 -8.09
N ILE A 194 -2.29 -1.31 -7.15
CA ILE A 194 -2.92 -0.42 -6.16
C ILE A 194 -3.63 0.74 -6.86
N GLU A 195 -2.96 1.46 -7.76
CA GLU A 195 -3.55 2.60 -8.46
C GLU A 195 -4.67 2.20 -9.41
N ALA A 196 -4.60 1.04 -10.05
CA ALA A 196 -5.69 0.52 -10.88
C ALA A 196 -6.96 0.27 -10.05
N ILE A 197 -6.83 -0.37 -8.89
CA ILE A 197 -7.96 -0.62 -7.97
C ILE A 197 -8.56 0.71 -7.49
N VAL A 198 -7.71 1.66 -7.08
CA VAL A 198 -8.16 2.98 -6.62
C VAL A 198 -8.89 3.70 -7.75
N ALA A 199 -8.35 3.72 -8.97
CA ALA A 199 -8.98 4.35 -10.12
C ALA A 199 -10.36 3.74 -10.44
N ASP A 200 -10.47 2.42 -10.44
CA ASP A 200 -11.72 1.72 -10.72
C ASP A 200 -12.78 1.95 -9.63
N ASN A 201 -12.37 1.98 -8.35
CA ASN A 201 -13.24 2.33 -7.21
C ASN A 201 -13.81 3.75 -7.36
N LEU A 202 -12.98 4.72 -7.75
CA LEU A 202 -13.37 6.12 -7.92
C LEU A 202 -14.28 6.34 -9.13
N GLN A 203 -14.12 5.54 -10.18
CA GLN A 203 -15.00 5.55 -11.35
C GLN A 203 -16.35 4.86 -11.09
N GLY A 204 -16.57 4.32 -9.88
CA GLY A 204 -17.78 3.57 -9.55
C GLY A 204 -17.95 2.33 -10.43
N LYS A 205 -16.85 1.81 -11.00
CA LYS A 205 -16.93 0.59 -11.81
C LYS A 205 -17.42 -0.55 -10.91
N PRO A 206 -18.28 -1.43 -11.43
CA PRO A 206 -18.61 -2.65 -10.69
C PRO A 206 -17.31 -3.37 -10.37
N GLN A 207 -17.05 -3.59 -9.07
CA GLN A 207 -15.95 -4.45 -8.67
C GLN A 207 -16.11 -5.80 -9.36
N ALA A 208 -14.99 -6.37 -9.81
CA ALA A 208 -15.01 -7.65 -10.52
C ALA A 208 -15.79 -8.69 -9.69
N GLN A 209 -16.66 -9.47 -10.34
CA GLN A 209 -17.48 -10.45 -9.66
C GLN A 209 -16.60 -11.49 -8.96
N GLY A 210 -16.90 -11.80 -7.70
CA GLY A 210 -16.19 -12.80 -6.91
C GLY A 210 -15.72 -12.27 -5.55
N SER A 211 -15.05 -13.14 -4.80
CA SER A 211 -14.43 -12.79 -3.52
C SER A 211 -13.29 -11.78 -3.71
N LEU A 212 -12.93 -11.04 -2.65
CA LEU A 212 -11.78 -10.11 -2.68
C LEU A 212 -10.50 -10.77 -3.18
N ALA A 213 -10.28 -12.05 -2.84
CA ALA A 213 -9.09 -12.78 -3.29
C ALA A 213 -9.07 -13.00 -4.81
N GLN A 214 -10.23 -13.28 -5.41
CA GLN A 214 -10.35 -13.44 -6.87
C GLN A 214 -10.21 -12.10 -7.60
N GLN A 215 -10.72 -11.03 -7.01
CA GLN A 215 -10.53 -9.68 -7.54
C GLN A 215 -9.05 -9.28 -7.49
N ALA A 216 -8.37 -9.52 -6.36
CA ALA A 216 -6.94 -9.25 -6.20
C ALA A 216 -6.08 -10.05 -7.21
N GLU A 217 -6.39 -11.34 -7.41
CA GLU A 217 -5.76 -12.17 -8.45
C GLU A 217 -5.95 -11.56 -9.85
N ALA A 218 -7.16 -11.12 -10.19
CA ALA A 218 -7.44 -10.51 -11.49
C ALA A 218 -6.65 -9.21 -11.71
N TYR A 219 -6.60 -8.32 -10.72
CA TYR A 219 -5.80 -7.10 -10.80
C TYR A 219 -4.31 -7.41 -10.91
N ALA A 220 -3.79 -8.33 -10.10
CA ALA A 220 -2.38 -8.71 -10.16
C ALA A 220 -2.00 -9.31 -11.52
N HIS A 221 -2.86 -10.13 -12.13
CA HIS A 221 -2.63 -10.65 -13.48
C HIS A 221 -2.65 -9.57 -14.56
N ALA A 222 -3.55 -8.59 -14.45
CA ALA A 222 -3.72 -7.53 -15.43
C ALA A 222 -2.66 -6.43 -15.31
N HIS A 223 -2.15 -6.16 -14.10
CA HIS A 223 -1.36 -4.95 -13.82
C HIS A 223 0.03 -5.20 -13.24
N ALA A 224 0.39 -6.45 -12.85
CA ALA A 224 1.77 -6.74 -12.49
C ALA A 224 2.66 -6.64 -13.75
N PRO A 225 3.71 -5.80 -13.73
CA PRO A 225 4.58 -5.59 -14.88
C PRO A 225 5.33 -6.88 -15.23
N ASP A 226 5.61 -7.07 -16.51
CA ASP A 226 6.52 -8.12 -16.98
C ASP A 226 7.98 -7.69 -16.89
N ASP A 227 8.88 -8.66 -17.13
CA ASP A 227 10.32 -8.46 -17.01
C ASP A 227 10.86 -7.37 -17.96
N GLU A 228 10.28 -7.23 -19.15
CA GLU A 228 10.66 -6.19 -20.12
C GLU A 228 10.27 -4.80 -19.60
N THR A 229 9.04 -4.65 -19.13
CA THR A 229 8.55 -3.42 -18.50
C THR A 229 9.42 -3.04 -17.29
N ILE A 230 9.76 -4.02 -16.44
CA ILE A 230 10.66 -3.84 -15.30
C ILE A 230 12.04 -3.37 -15.78
N HIS A 231 12.59 -4.02 -16.81
CA HIS A 231 13.91 -3.71 -17.35
C HIS A 231 13.97 -2.30 -17.92
N ASN A 232 12.97 -1.89 -18.69
CA ASN A 232 12.86 -0.56 -19.27
C ASN A 232 12.77 0.52 -18.19
N ALA A 233 11.90 0.34 -17.20
CA ALA A 233 11.76 1.27 -16.08
C ALA A 233 13.08 1.39 -15.28
N ARG A 234 13.76 0.25 -15.05
CA ARG A 234 15.09 0.23 -14.43
C ARG A 234 16.09 1.03 -15.26
N TYR A 235 16.14 0.82 -16.57
CA TYR A 235 17.05 1.54 -17.45
C TYR A 235 16.80 3.06 -17.40
N ILE A 236 15.55 3.49 -17.58
CA ILE A 236 15.13 4.90 -17.55
C ILE A 236 15.49 5.56 -16.21
N TYR A 237 15.19 4.89 -15.09
CA TYR A 237 15.45 5.43 -13.75
C TYR A 237 16.81 5.04 -13.16
N GLY A 238 17.68 4.42 -13.95
CA GLY A 238 18.99 3.90 -13.53
C GLY A 238 19.84 4.93 -12.80
N ARG A 239 19.83 6.18 -13.30
CA ARG A 239 20.60 7.30 -12.75
C ARG A 239 20.14 7.76 -11.35
N PHE A 240 18.93 7.40 -10.93
CA PHE A 240 18.36 7.83 -9.66
C PHE A 240 18.55 6.80 -8.53
N ARG A 241 19.00 5.57 -8.83
CA ARG A 241 19.09 4.45 -7.87
C ARG A 241 20.32 4.53 -6.96
N GLY A 242 20.24 3.85 -5.81
CA GLY A 242 21.37 3.31 -5.03
C GLY A 242 22.32 4.30 -4.35
N ARG A 243 22.89 5.26 -5.09
CA ARG A 243 23.81 6.33 -4.64
C ARG A 243 23.87 7.55 -5.60
N GLY A 244 22.86 7.77 -6.46
CA GLY A 244 22.96 8.69 -7.60
C GLY A 244 22.27 10.05 -7.48
N GLU A 245 20.96 10.11 -7.23
CA GLU A 245 20.25 11.41 -7.19
C GLU A 245 19.14 11.49 -6.14
N LEU A 246 18.22 10.54 -6.02
CA LEU A 246 17.08 10.68 -5.08
C LEU A 246 17.43 10.42 -3.61
N PHE A 247 18.62 9.88 -3.33
CA PHE A 247 19.10 9.57 -1.98
C PHE A 247 20.55 10.04 -1.75
N PRO A 248 20.89 10.47 -0.52
CA PRO A 248 19.98 10.75 0.60
C PRO A 248 19.06 11.96 0.30
N ILE A 249 17.91 12.01 0.99
CA ILE A 249 17.04 13.18 0.98
C ILE A 249 17.76 14.30 1.73
N GLY A 250 18.06 15.39 1.04
CA GLY A 250 18.70 16.60 1.57
C GLY A 250 18.32 17.85 0.79
N GLU A 251 19.13 18.91 0.89
CA GLU A 251 18.82 20.25 0.33
C GLU A 251 18.53 20.24 -1.17
N ASP A 252 19.19 19.39 -1.97
CA ASP A 252 18.97 19.32 -3.41
C ASP A 252 17.80 18.42 -3.83
N THR A 253 17.08 17.77 -2.89
CA THR A 253 16.05 16.76 -3.23
C THR A 253 14.98 17.30 -4.15
N GLN A 254 14.57 18.56 -3.97
CA GLN A 254 13.60 19.20 -4.84
C GLN A 254 14.08 19.27 -6.29
N LYS A 255 15.33 19.69 -6.54
CA LYS A 255 15.92 19.71 -7.89
C LYS A 255 16.00 18.31 -8.50
N LYS A 256 16.37 17.31 -7.68
CA LYS A 256 16.47 15.91 -8.09
C LYS A 256 15.09 15.32 -8.44
N LEU A 257 14.05 15.63 -7.67
CA LEU A 257 12.67 15.25 -7.97
C LEU A 257 12.13 15.96 -9.22
N ILE A 258 12.51 17.22 -9.46
CA ILE A 258 12.20 17.90 -10.73
C ILE A 258 12.87 17.19 -11.91
N ARG A 259 14.17 16.86 -11.83
CA ARG A 259 14.85 16.09 -12.89
C ARG A 259 14.23 14.72 -13.11
N PHE A 260 13.76 14.08 -12.04
CA PHE A 260 13.04 12.81 -12.10
C PHE A 260 11.69 12.97 -12.81
N ALA A 261 10.94 14.02 -12.49
CA ALA A 261 9.69 14.36 -13.17
C ALA A 261 9.91 14.65 -14.66
N GLU A 262 10.96 15.38 -15.02
CA GLU A 262 11.31 15.62 -16.42
C GLU A 262 11.63 14.31 -17.16
N THR A 263 12.31 13.37 -16.52
CA THR A 263 12.51 12.02 -17.09
C THR A 263 11.19 11.28 -17.31
N ALA A 264 10.28 11.34 -16.34
CA ALA A 264 8.95 10.76 -16.47
C ALA A 264 8.17 11.43 -17.61
N LEU A 265 8.21 12.76 -17.73
CA LEU A 265 7.52 13.51 -18.78
C LEU A 265 8.15 13.33 -20.15
N ALA A 266 9.38 12.80 -20.26
CA ALA A 266 10.04 12.54 -21.53
C ALA A 266 9.88 11.09 -22.02
N THR A 267 9.66 10.12 -21.13
CA THR A 267 9.65 8.69 -21.50
C THR A 267 8.38 8.26 -22.22
N GLU A 268 8.51 7.65 -23.40
CA GLU A 268 7.38 7.05 -24.14
C GLU A 268 6.83 5.77 -23.47
N ASP A 269 7.60 5.16 -22.57
CA ASP A 269 7.17 3.99 -21.81
C ASP A 269 6.09 4.39 -20.79
N ARG A 270 4.85 3.88 -20.99
CA ARG A 270 3.68 4.17 -20.16
C ARG A 270 3.91 3.81 -18.69
N PHE A 271 4.52 2.67 -18.42
CA PHE A 271 4.73 2.20 -17.06
C PHE A 271 5.75 3.07 -16.33
N ALA A 272 6.86 3.40 -16.99
CA ALA A 272 7.84 4.32 -16.45
C ALA A 272 7.20 5.68 -16.17
N PHE A 273 6.43 6.24 -17.12
CA PHE A 273 5.68 7.48 -16.88
C PHE A 273 4.79 7.39 -15.63
N GLN A 274 4.05 6.29 -15.45
CA GLN A 274 3.20 6.09 -14.28
C GLN A 274 4.00 6.05 -12.97
N VAL A 275 5.08 5.27 -12.90
CA VAL A 275 5.98 5.27 -11.72
C VAL A 275 6.52 6.68 -11.42
N GLY A 276 6.89 7.39 -12.49
CA GLY A 276 7.34 8.76 -12.44
C GLY A 276 6.31 9.71 -11.82
N LEU A 277 5.09 9.62 -12.33
CA LEU A 277 3.95 10.38 -11.83
C LEU A 277 3.67 10.05 -10.36
N THR A 278 3.58 8.77 -9.99
CA THR A 278 3.30 8.32 -8.63
C THR A 278 4.27 8.93 -7.63
N ILE A 279 5.58 8.91 -7.92
CA ILE A 279 6.62 9.47 -7.04
C ILE A 279 6.55 11.00 -6.95
N PHE A 280 6.25 11.70 -8.06
CA PHE A 280 6.27 13.16 -8.09
C PHE A 280 4.97 13.79 -7.59
N ARG A 281 3.83 13.10 -7.72
CA ARG A 281 2.49 13.59 -7.38
C ARG A 281 2.38 14.28 -6.00
N PRO A 282 3.03 13.82 -4.92
CA PRO A 282 3.01 14.53 -3.63
C PRO A 282 3.49 15.99 -3.70
N LEU A 283 4.44 16.33 -4.58
CA LEU A 283 4.95 17.69 -4.75
C LEU A 283 3.98 18.64 -5.46
N LEU A 284 2.92 18.11 -6.07
CA LEU A 284 1.88 18.92 -6.71
C LEU A 284 0.93 19.57 -5.69
N HIS A 285 1.00 19.16 -4.42
CA HIS A 285 0.23 19.76 -3.34
C HIS A 285 0.71 21.20 -3.03
N PRO A 286 -0.18 22.19 -2.84
CA PRO A 286 0.20 23.60 -2.65
C PRO A 286 1.15 23.87 -1.47
N GLU A 287 1.00 23.11 -0.38
CA GLU A 287 1.85 23.24 0.81
C GLU A 287 3.11 22.39 0.78
N GLY A 288 3.32 21.64 -0.31
CA GLY A 288 4.42 20.71 -0.44
C GLY A 288 4.25 19.44 0.40
N VAL A 289 5.37 18.74 0.57
CA VAL A 289 5.46 17.43 1.21
C VAL A 289 6.68 17.38 2.13
N GLU A 290 6.54 16.78 3.31
CA GLU A 290 7.63 16.48 4.23
C GLU A 290 8.01 15.01 4.07
N ILE A 291 9.20 14.73 3.56
CA ILE A 291 9.70 13.37 3.37
C ILE A 291 10.87 13.13 4.32
N ASN A 292 10.75 12.16 5.23
CA ASN A 292 11.78 11.86 6.23
C ASN A 292 12.27 13.11 6.99
N GLY A 293 11.34 14.03 7.32
CA GLY A 293 11.61 15.28 8.04
C GLY A 293 12.12 16.44 7.18
N VAL A 294 12.30 16.26 5.87
CA VAL A 294 12.69 17.32 4.94
C VAL A 294 11.46 17.82 4.18
N THR A 295 11.12 19.10 4.37
CA THR A 295 10.03 19.76 3.65
C THR A 295 10.47 20.20 2.26
N LEU A 296 9.71 19.79 1.25
CA LEU A 296 9.92 20.09 -0.15
C LEU A 296 8.68 20.80 -0.69
N ARG A 297 8.87 21.97 -1.31
CA ARG A 297 7.77 22.79 -1.82
C ARG A 297 8.15 23.44 -3.15
N LEU A 298 7.36 23.19 -4.18
CA LEU A 298 7.48 23.88 -5.45
C LEU A 298 6.91 25.29 -5.33
N ASP A 299 7.51 26.25 -6.02
CA ASP A 299 6.87 27.55 -6.24
C ASP A 299 5.60 27.38 -7.08
N ALA A 300 4.69 28.35 -7.01
CA ALA A 300 3.37 28.26 -7.61
C ALA A 300 3.41 28.07 -9.13
N GLN A 301 4.37 28.70 -9.82
CA GLN A 301 4.49 28.62 -11.27
C GLN A 301 4.99 27.24 -11.68
N THR A 302 6.12 26.78 -11.11
CA THR A 302 6.68 25.46 -11.38
C THR A 302 5.65 24.36 -11.08
N ARG A 303 4.90 24.48 -9.99
CA ARG A 303 3.85 23.53 -9.61
C ARG A 303 2.73 23.47 -10.65
N GLN A 304 2.26 24.62 -11.12
CA GLN A 304 1.20 24.69 -12.13
C GLN A 304 1.69 24.11 -13.45
N ASP A 305 2.88 24.51 -13.92
CA ASP A 305 3.48 24.02 -15.16
C ASP A 305 3.65 22.48 -15.14
N MET A 306 4.14 21.93 -14.02
CA MET A 306 4.27 20.49 -13.86
C MET A 306 2.91 19.78 -13.80
N THR A 307 1.93 20.37 -13.11
CA THR A 307 0.57 19.83 -13.05
C THR A 307 -0.01 19.70 -14.45
N ASP A 308 0.02 20.77 -15.24
CA ASP A 308 -0.55 20.80 -16.59
C ASP A 308 0.13 19.78 -17.52
N ARG A 309 1.46 19.65 -17.42
CA ARG A 309 2.24 18.69 -18.22
C ARG A 309 1.94 17.24 -17.84
N PHE A 310 1.85 16.94 -16.55
CA PHE A 310 1.48 15.60 -16.09
C PHE A 310 0.03 15.26 -16.40
N GLU A 311 -0.91 16.18 -16.23
CA GLU A 311 -2.33 15.98 -16.57
C GLU A 311 -2.52 15.74 -18.06
N SER A 312 -1.89 16.55 -18.91
CA SER A 312 -1.93 16.39 -20.37
C SER A 312 -1.39 15.02 -20.81
N ARG A 313 -0.23 14.60 -20.26
CA ARG A 313 0.37 13.30 -20.58
C ARG A 313 -0.43 12.13 -19.99
N ALA A 314 -0.97 12.28 -18.78
CA ALA A 314 -1.82 11.27 -18.13
C ALA A 314 -3.13 11.06 -18.88
N ALA A 315 -3.70 12.11 -19.50
CA ALA A 315 -4.88 12.01 -20.34
C ALA A 315 -4.67 11.11 -21.56
N ALA A 316 -3.49 11.18 -22.19
CA ALA A 316 -3.12 10.29 -23.30
C ALA A 316 -3.09 8.81 -22.89
N PHE A 317 -2.95 8.51 -21.60
CA PHE A 317 -2.92 7.16 -21.04
C PHE A 317 -4.16 6.77 -20.23
N GLY A 318 -5.17 7.65 -20.16
CA GLY A 318 -6.41 7.43 -19.43
C GLY A 318 -6.25 7.33 -17.91
N ILE A 319 -5.19 7.94 -17.34
CA ILE A 319 -4.89 7.90 -15.89
C ILE A 319 -4.93 9.28 -15.23
N GLN A 320 -5.55 10.29 -15.87
CA GLN A 320 -5.60 11.65 -15.32
C GLN A 320 -6.34 11.75 -13.98
N SER A 321 -7.30 10.85 -13.71
CA SER A 321 -8.05 10.84 -12.45
C SER A 321 -7.14 10.64 -11.24
N LEU A 322 -6.03 9.92 -11.37
CA LEU A 322 -5.08 9.67 -10.27
C LEU A 322 -4.41 10.94 -9.74
N ILE A 323 -4.32 12.00 -10.55
CA ILE A 323 -3.74 13.29 -10.15
C ILE A 323 -4.76 14.11 -9.35
N ALA A 324 -5.97 14.25 -9.89
CA ALA A 324 -7.06 14.99 -9.27
C ALA A 324 -7.42 14.39 -7.90
N GLU A 325 -7.46 13.06 -7.81
CA GLU A 325 -7.91 12.33 -6.62
C GLU A 325 -6.91 12.41 -5.48
N TRP A 326 -5.61 12.32 -5.78
CA TRP A 326 -4.59 12.60 -4.78
C TRP A 326 -4.74 14.00 -4.20
N ARG A 327 -4.91 15.02 -5.06
CA ARG A 327 -5.06 16.41 -4.61
C ARG A 327 -6.28 16.54 -3.70
N GLN A 328 -7.45 16.09 -4.13
CA GLN A 328 -8.69 16.16 -3.35
C GLN A 328 -8.61 15.43 -2.00
N ASN A 329 -7.96 14.27 -1.95
CA ASN A 329 -7.84 13.50 -0.71
C ASN A 329 -6.80 14.09 0.25
N VAL A 330 -5.68 14.62 -0.25
CA VAL A 330 -4.70 15.32 0.58
C VAL A 330 -5.27 16.64 1.11
N ASP A 331 -5.96 17.41 0.26
CA ASP A 331 -6.64 18.66 0.66
C ASP A 331 -7.67 18.39 1.76
N SER A 332 -8.49 17.34 1.61
CA SER A 332 -9.51 16.93 2.59
C SER A 332 -8.94 16.52 3.96
N LEU A 333 -7.67 16.08 4.03
CA LEU A 333 -6.99 15.82 5.29
C LEU A 333 -6.44 17.09 5.94
N CYS A 334 -5.85 17.97 5.13
CA CYS A 334 -5.30 19.24 5.61
C CYS A 334 -6.40 20.13 6.22
N GLU A 335 -7.62 20.06 5.68
CA GLU A 335 -8.80 20.77 6.20
C GLU A 335 -9.40 20.15 7.48
N LYS A 336 -9.19 18.85 7.74
CA LYS A 336 -9.76 18.12 8.89
C LYS A 336 -8.96 18.29 10.20
N GLN A 337 -7.93 19.13 10.25
CA GLN A 337 -7.22 19.41 11.51
C GLN A 337 -8.13 20.21 12.47
N PRO A 338 -8.13 19.89 13.79
CA PRO A 338 -9.17 20.33 14.71
C PRO A 338 -9.25 21.86 14.81
N ALA A 339 -10.48 22.37 14.65
CA ALA A 339 -10.83 23.77 14.86
C ALA A 339 -10.56 24.17 16.32
N GLY A 340 -9.41 24.79 16.56
CA GLY A 340 -9.00 25.25 17.88
C GLY A 340 -7.67 25.99 17.94
N GLN A 341 -6.96 26.15 16.83
CA GLN A 341 -5.75 26.96 16.74
C GLN A 341 -5.94 28.01 15.66
N SER A 342 -5.57 29.25 15.99
CA SER A 342 -5.51 30.43 15.12
C SER A 342 -5.13 30.07 13.68
N ALA A 343 -5.90 30.60 12.71
CA ALA A 343 -5.77 30.48 11.24
C ALA A 343 -4.86 29.34 10.76
N PRO A 344 -5.40 28.26 10.13
CA PRO A 344 -4.62 27.07 9.84
C PRO A 344 -3.44 27.43 8.94
N VAL A 345 -2.24 27.46 9.52
CA VAL A 345 -1.01 27.37 8.73
C VAL A 345 -1.03 25.97 8.16
N ALA A 346 -1.45 25.85 6.90
CA ALA A 346 -1.60 24.57 6.24
C ALA A 346 -0.24 23.86 6.26
N LYS A 347 -0.19 22.68 6.88
CA LYS A 347 1.05 21.91 7.08
C LYS A 347 1.35 21.07 5.84
N PRO A 348 2.64 20.82 5.51
CA PRO A 348 2.99 19.92 4.43
C PRO A 348 2.47 18.50 4.72
N PHE A 349 2.11 17.79 3.65
CA PHE A 349 1.72 16.38 3.77
C PHE A 349 2.93 15.54 4.16
N LYS A 350 2.81 14.67 5.16
CA LYS A 350 3.94 13.90 5.69
C LYS A 350 4.05 12.56 5.01
N LEU A 351 5.27 12.16 4.67
CA LEU A 351 5.62 10.87 4.11
C LEU A 351 6.91 10.36 4.75
N THR A 352 6.99 9.04 4.91
CA THR A 352 8.20 8.38 5.42
C THR A 352 8.56 7.20 4.54
N ILE A 353 9.85 7.06 4.25
CA ILE A 353 10.42 5.88 3.58
C ILE A 353 11.47 5.31 4.52
N SER A 354 11.21 4.08 4.97
CA SER A 354 12.18 3.18 5.59
C SER A 354 12.85 2.30 4.55
#